data_AF-A0A1R3K8D2-F1
#
_entry.id   AF-A0A1R3K8D2-F1
#
_cell.length_a   1.000
_cell.length_b   1.000
_cell.length_c   1.000
_cell.angle_alpha   90.00
_cell.angle_beta   90.00
_cell.angle_gamma   90.00
#
_symmetry.space_group_name_H-M   'P 1'
#
loop_
_entity.id
_entity.type
_entity.pdbx_description
1 polymer ?
#
loop_
_entity_poly.entity_id
_entity_poly.type
_entity_poly.pdbx_seq_one_letter_code
_entity_poly.pdbx_strand_id
1 'polypeptide(L)'
;MTPMQVCINLRKRSHPPDPPVVFFFSPFFFKAAAAFESSPPIGKLLQTSSPKSSSSILQCFKSHGFEDTHIAKLVQSRSDILQCSVDRNLKPKLQFLMEKGLKGELLPGLILSNKLILFRSLETAIKPVFEFLSPLLTDEEMMAAIKRSSWLLTVNRKGVLQPNVDLLISEGVPLDRISKLVALQPRVILQSHKRMS
;
A
#
# COMPACT_ATOMS: atom_id res chain seq x y z
N MET A 1 0.88 26.44 13.64
CA MET A 1 0.49 26.03 12.28
C MET A 1 1.66 25.31 11.65
N THR A 2 1.47 24.12 11.08
CA THR A 2 2.57 23.37 10.46
C THR A 2 2.94 23.96 9.09
N PRO A 3 4.22 23.91 8.66
CA PRO A 3 4.68 24.45 7.38
C PRO A 3 3.86 23.97 6.16
N MET A 4 3.36 22.74 6.22
CA MET A 4 2.46 22.13 5.22
C MET A 4 1.18 22.94 4.96
N GLN A 5 0.62 23.62 5.97
CA GLN A 5 -0.67 24.31 5.83
C GLN A 5 -0.55 25.65 5.09
N VAL A 6 0.65 26.25 5.07
CA VAL A 6 0.90 27.53 4.39
C VAL A 6 1.06 27.32 2.87
N CYS A 7 1.61 26.19 2.44
CA CYS A 7 1.89 25.90 1.03
C CYS A 7 0.69 25.45 0.21
N ILE A 8 -0.35 24.84 0.83
CA ILE A 8 -1.59 24.43 0.14
C ILE A 8 -2.27 25.63 -0.57
N ASN A 9 -2.11 26.84 -0.03
CA ASN A 9 -2.70 28.05 -0.60
C ASN A 9 -2.00 28.56 -1.89
N LEU A 10 -0.82 28.03 -2.25
CA LEU A 10 -0.03 28.53 -3.39
C LEU A 10 -0.22 27.71 -4.69
N ARG A 11 -0.87 26.54 -4.66
CA ARG A 11 -1.09 25.69 -5.84
C ARG A 11 -2.21 26.18 -6.79
N LYS A 12 -2.82 27.35 -6.54
CA LYS A 12 -3.88 27.94 -7.38
C LYS A 12 -3.36 28.82 -8.54
N ARG A 13 -2.08 28.76 -8.91
CA ARG A 13 -1.59 29.47 -10.11
C ARG A 13 -1.25 28.46 -11.20
N SER A 14 -2.14 28.41 -12.18
CA SER A 14 -2.03 27.68 -13.43
C SER A 14 -0.75 28.05 -14.20
N HIS A 15 0.07 27.04 -14.54
CA HIS A 15 1.12 27.13 -15.56
C HIS A 15 0.71 26.26 -16.77
N PRO A 16 1.10 26.64 -18.00
CA PRO A 16 0.70 25.94 -19.23
C PRO A 16 1.35 24.54 -19.33
N PRO A 17 0.78 23.65 -20.16
CA PRO A 17 1.25 22.26 -20.27
C PRO A 17 2.59 22.19 -21.02
N ASP A 18 3.56 21.49 -20.42
CA ASP A 18 4.79 21.05 -21.08
C ASP A 18 4.51 19.88 -22.04
N PRO A 19 5.31 19.72 -23.12
CA PRO A 19 5.09 18.71 -24.16
C PRO A 19 5.26 17.26 -23.65
N PRO A 20 4.69 16.27 -24.38
CA PRO A 20 4.60 14.89 -23.90
C PRO A 20 5.98 14.25 -23.76
N VAL A 21 6.36 13.94 -22.52
CA VAL A 21 7.50 13.07 -22.22
C VAL A 21 7.09 11.65 -22.59
N VAL A 22 7.73 11.12 -23.63
CA VAL A 22 7.54 9.76 -24.13
C VAL A 22 7.92 8.77 -23.03
N PHE A 23 6.93 8.09 -22.45
CA PHE A 23 7.14 7.07 -21.43
C PHE A 23 7.75 5.82 -22.06
N PHE A 24 9.03 5.58 -21.80
CA PHE A 24 9.58 4.23 -21.91
C PHE A 24 8.93 3.37 -20.83
N PHE A 25 7.93 2.59 -21.22
CA PHE A 25 7.49 1.43 -20.45
C PHE A 25 8.68 0.48 -20.35
N SER A 26 9.34 0.45 -19.20
CA SER A 26 10.25 -0.64 -18.87
C SER A 26 9.41 -1.92 -18.71
N PRO A 27 9.62 -2.97 -19.53
CA PRO A 27 8.92 -4.24 -19.38
C PRO A 27 9.68 -5.06 -18.35
N PHE A 28 9.61 -4.66 -17.09
CA PHE A 28 10.28 -5.39 -16.02
C PHE A 28 9.32 -5.68 -14.89
N PHE A 29 8.26 -6.46 -15.14
CA PHE A 29 7.53 -7.15 -14.07
C PHE A 29 6.73 -8.40 -14.48
N PHE A 30 7.08 -9.07 -15.59
CA PHE A 30 6.45 -10.36 -15.92
C PHE A 30 7.43 -11.42 -16.42
N LYS A 31 8.00 -12.16 -15.45
CA LYS A 31 8.44 -13.58 -15.51
C LYS A 31 9.14 -13.87 -14.18
N ALA A 32 9.13 -15.05 -13.59
CA ALA A 32 8.27 -16.23 -13.58
C ALA A 32 8.91 -17.10 -12.48
N ALA A 33 8.11 -17.74 -11.63
CA ALA A 33 8.57 -18.91 -10.92
C ALA A 33 7.41 -19.91 -10.88
N ALA A 34 7.42 -20.80 -11.87
CA ALA A 34 6.79 -22.10 -11.78
C ALA A 34 7.77 -23.03 -11.06
N ALA A 35 7.38 -23.54 -9.90
CA ALA A 35 7.76 -24.84 -9.40
C ALA A 35 6.59 -25.33 -8.53
N PHE A 36 6.02 -26.44 -8.97
CA PHE A 36 4.86 -27.12 -8.43
C PHE A 36 5.28 -27.92 -7.20
N GLU A 37 4.76 -27.57 -6.03
CA GLU A 37 4.57 -28.54 -4.95
C GLU A 37 3.11 -28.44 -4.52
N SER A 38 2.47 -29.61 -4.43
CA SER A 38 1.09 -29.79 -4.04
C SER A 38 0.76 -28.95 -2.80
N SER A 39 -0.06 -27.91 -2.98
CA SER A 39 -0.61 -27.16 -1.86
C SER A 39 -1.36 -28.15 -0.97
N PRO A 40 -1.09 -28.21 0.35
CA PRO A 40 -1.93 -29.00 1.23
C PRO A 40 -3.37 -28.49 1.09
N PRO A 41 -4.36 -29.41 1.04
CA PRO A 41 -5.75 -29.02 0.95
C PRO A 41 -6.09 -28.09 2.11
N ILE A 42 -6.85 -27.02 1.81
CA ILE A 42 -7.25 -25.95 2.76
C ILE A 42 -7.72 -26.55 4.09
N GLY A 43 -8.36 -27.72 4.06
CA GLY A 43 -8.81 -28.47 5.24
C GLY A 43 -7.76 -28.75 6.31
N LYS A 44 -6.46 -28.86 5.97
CA LYS A 44 -5.39 -29.11 6.96
C LYS A 44 -4.96 -27.82 7.69
N LEU A 45 -5.12 -26.66 7.06
CA LEU A 45 -4.82 -25.34 7.65
C LEU A 45 -5.92 -24.85 8.61
N LEU A 46 -7.12 -25.43 8.54
CA LEU A 46 -8.27 -25.08 9.37
C LEU A 46 -8.21 -25.65 10.80
N GLN A 47 -7.31 -26.59 11.10
CA GLN A 47 -7.30 -27.32 12.38
C GLN A 47 -6.89 -26.48 13.60
N THR A 48 -6.34 -25.27 13.42
CA THR A 48 -5.80 -24.44 14.50
C THR A 48 -6.71 -23.27 14.91
N SER A 49 -7.94 -23.19 14.38
CA SER A 49 -8.86 -22.07 14.63
C SER A 49 -10.31 -22.57 14.73
N SER A 50 -11.20 -21.82 15.38
CA SER A 50 -12.60 -22.22 15.47
C SER A 50 -13.23 -22.30 14.06
N PRO A 51 -13.95 -23.40 13.71
CA PRO A 51 -14.38 -23.66 12.33
C PRO A 51 -15.21 -22.55 11.70
N LYS A 52 -16.01 -21.84 12.51
CA LYS A 52 -16.90 -20.75 12.08
C LYS A 52 -16.17 -19.43 11.80
N SER A 53 -15.07 -19.15 12.51
CA SER A 53 -14.28 -17.92 12.30
C SER A 53 -13.48 -18.00 11.00
N SER A 54 -12.85 -19.16 10.76
CA SER A 54 -12.05 -19.34 9.54
C SER A 54 -12.91 -19.35 8.28
N SER A 55 -14.09 -19.97 8.28
CA SER A 55 -14.98 -19.97 7.11
C SER A 55 -15.40 -18.56 6.70
N SER A 56 -15.68 -17.70 7.69
CA SER A 56 -16.11 -16.32 7.47
C SER A 56 -15.00 -15.45 6.86
N ILE A 57 -13.75 -15.67 7.28
CA ILE A 57 -12.57 -14.96 6.74
C ILE A 57 -12.31 -15.37 5.29
N LEU A 58 -12.38 -16.66 4.98
CA LEU A 58 -12.21 -17.17 3.61
C LEU A 58 -13.29 -16.62 2.68
N GLN A 59 -14.55 -16.61 3.14
CA GLN A 59 -15.66 -16.05 2.38
C GLN A 59 -15.50 -14.54 2.17
N CYS A 60 -14.98 -13.81 3.17
CA CYS A 60 -14.67 -12.39 3.03
C CYS A 60 -13.60 -12.14 1.97
N PHE A 61 -12.52 -12.91 1.93
CA PHE A 61 -11.53 -12.80 0.85
C PHE A 61 -12.14 -13.08 -0.52
N LYS A 62 -12.91 -14.17 -0.65
CA LYS A 62 -13.58 -14.51 -1.92
C LYS A 62 -14.52 -13.40 -2.41
N SER A 63 -15.30 -12.81 -1.51
CA SER A 63 -16.22 -11.72 -1.88
C SER A 63 -15.51 -10.42 -2.31
N HIS A 64 -14.21 -10.29 -2.01
CA HIS A 64 -13.37 -9.16 -2.44
C HIS A 64 -12.42 -9.53 -3.58
N GLY A 65 -12.71 -10.62 -4.32
CA GLY A 65 -11.98 -10.99 -5.54
C GLY A 65 -10.70 -11.80 -5.32
N PHE A 66 -10.51 -12.41 -4.14
CA PHE A 66 -9.39 -13.32 -3.92
C PHE A 66 -9.75 -14.75 -4.35
N GLU A 67 -8.93 -15.33 -5.20
CA GLU A 67 -8.98 -16.74 -5.57
C GLU A 67 -8.44 -17.66 -4.45
N ASP A 68 -8.78 -18.94 -4.53
CA ASP A 68 -8.28 -19.96 -3.60
C ASP A 68 -6.74 -20.04 -3.58
N THR A 69 -6.09 -19.77 -4.73
CA THR A 69 -4.63 -19.71 -4.84
C THR A 69 -4.03 -18.55 -4.05
N HIS A 70 -4.67 -17.37 -4.08
CA HIS A 70 -4.28 -16.20 -3.30
C HIS A 70 -4.44 -16.46 -1.80
N ILE A 71 -5.59 -17.02 -1.43
CA ILE A 71 -5.92 -17.32 -0.03
C ILE A 71 -4.96 -18.37 0.54
N ALA A 72 -4.68 -19.44 -0.19
CA ALA A 72 -3.72 -20.47 0.22
C ALA A 72 -2.33 -19.86 0.49
N LYS A 73 -1.83 -19.01 -0.41
CA LYS A 73 -0.55 -18.30 -0.23
C LYS A 73 -0.54 -17.38 0.99
N LEU A 74 -1.67 -16.72 1.30
CA LEU A 74 -1.79 -15.88 2.49
C LEU A 74 -1.72 -16.70 3.76
N VAL A 75 -2.55 -17.74 3.87
CA VAL A 75 -2.66 -18.57 5.07
C VAL A 75 -1.37 -19.37 5.32
N GLN A 76 -0.73 -19.90 4.27
CA GLN A 76 0.57 -20.59 4.40
C GLN A 76 1.66 -19.67 4.94
N SER A 77 1.69 -18.41 4.50
CA SER A 77 2.71 -17.46 4.94
C SER A 77 2.40 -16.81 6.29
N ARG A 78 1.13 -16.65 6.62
CA ARG A 78 0.62 -15.88 7.77
C ARG A 78 -0.68 -16.49 8.27
N SER A 79 -0.59 -17.60 9.00
CA SER A 79 -1.76 -18.32 9.54
C SER A 79 -2.54 -17.49 10.57
N ASP A 80 -1.90 -16.50 11.19
CA ASP A 80 -2.49 -15.53 12.11
C ASP A 80 -3.59 -14.66 11.45
N ILE A 81 -3.65 -14.61 10.12
CA ILE A 81 -4.76 -13.99 9.38
C ILE A 81 -6.12 -14.62 9.70
N LEU A 82 -6.16 -15.91 10.05
CA LEU A 82 -7.38 -16.66 10.38
C LEU A 82 -7.96 -16.29 11.76
N GLN A 83 -7.24 -15.48 12.53
CA GLN A 83 -7.66 -14.98 13.84
C GLN A 83 -8.15 -13.53 13.76
N CYS A 84 -8.08 -12.88 12.59
CA CYS A 84 -8.48 -11.50 12.43
C CYS A 84 -10.01 -11.35 12.42
N SER A 85 -10.53 -10.34 13.12
CA SER A 85 -11.95 -10.01 13.06
C SER A 85 -12.34 -9.55 11.65
N VAL A 86 -13.32 -10.22 11.04
CA VAL A 86 -13.82 -9.87 9.71
C VAL A 86 -14.41 -8.46 9.70
N ASP A 87 -15.39 -8.19 10.56
CA ASP A 87 -16.15 -6.94 10.54
C ASP A 87 -15.37 -5.74 11.07
N ARG A 88 -14.48 -5.94 12.05
CA ARG A 88 -13.74 -4.83 12.68
C ARG A 88 -12.40 -4.52 12.01
N ASN A 89 -11.84 -5.46 11.24
CA ASN A 89 -10.48 -5.33 10.76
C ASN A 89 -10.33 -5.66 9.27
N LEU A 90 -10.72 -6.85 8.85
CA LEU A 90 -10.45 -7.30 7.48
C LEU A 90 -11.32 -6.55 6.46
N LYS A 91 -12.65 -6.60 6.62
CA LYS A 91 -13.62 -6.05 5.67
C LYS A 91 -13.47 -4.53 5.49
N PRO A 92 -13.42 -3.69 6.54
CA PRO A 92 -13.25 -2.24 6.37
C PRO A 92 -11.94 -1.90 5.64
N LYS A 93 -10.87 -2.67 5.87
CA LYS A 93 -9.58 -2.44 5.23
C LYS A 93 -9.63 -2.76 3.73
N LEU A 94 -10.21 -3.89 3.34
CA LEU A 94 -10.35 -4.26 1.94
C LEU A 94 -11.25 -3.26 1.19
N GLN A 95 -12.37 -2.87 1.80
CA GLN A 95 -13.28 -1.86 1.23
C GLN A 95 -12.59 -0.52 1.02
N PHE A 96 -11.86 -0.02 2.01
CA PHE A 96 -11.11 1.23 1.88
C PHE A 96 -10.08 1.18 0.73
N LEU A 97 -9.33 0.08 0.60
CA LEU A 97 -8.35 -0.08 -0.48
C LEU A 97 -9.04 -0.11 -1.86
N MET A 98 -10.19 -0.76 -1.97
CA MET A 98 -11.00 -0.77 -3.20
C MET A 98 -11.56 0.62 -3.55
N GLU A 99 -12.02 1.37 -2.56
CA GLU A 99 -12.47 2.76 -2.71
C GLU A 99 -11.35 3.66 -3.23
N LYS A 100 -10.10 3.40 -2.81
CA LYS A 100 -8.91 4.11 -3.32
C LYS A 100 -8.48 3.69 -4.72
N GLY A 101 -9.14 2.71 -5.34
CA GLY A 101 -8.90 2.31 -6.73
C GLY A 101 -8.15 0.99 -6.91
N LEU A 102 -7.86 0.24 -5.84
CA LEU A 102 -7.28 -1.09 -5.93
C LEU A 102 -8.38 -2.12 -6.20
N LYS A 103 -8.64 -2.38 -7.48
CA LYS A 103 -9.70 -3.29 -7.95
C LYS A 103 -9.13 -4.45 -8.78
N GLY A 104 -9.90 -5.53 -8.88
CA GLY A 104 -9.48 -6.76 -9.57
C GLY A 104 -8.17 -7.32 -9.00
N GLU A 105 -7.31 -7.83 -9.87
CA GLU A 105 -6.02 -8.45 -9.51
C GLU A 105 -5.05 -7.52 -8.75
N LEU A 106 -5.26 -6.20 -8.80
CA LEU A 106 -4.41 -5.26 -8.09
C LEU A 106 -4.50 -5.41 -6.57
N LEU A 107 -5.69 -5.72 -6.04
CA LEU A 107 -5.88 -5.84 -4.59
C LEU A 107 -5.23 -7.13 -4.05
N PRO A 108 -5.51 -8.34 -4.57
CA PRO A 108 -4.80 -9.54 -4.16
C PRO A 108 -3.29 -9.45 -4.38
N GLY A 109 -2.85 -8.91 -5.53
CA GLY A 109 -1.44 -8.70 -5.83
C GLY A 109 -0.74 -7.80 -4.81
N LEU A 110 -1.36 -6.69 -4.42
CA LEU A 110 -0.82 -5.80 -3.39
C LEU A 110 -0.69 -6.51 -2.04
N ILE A 111 -1.75 -7.17 -1.58
CA ILE A 111 -1.78 -7.84 -0.27
C ILE A 111 -0.78 -9.00 -0.22
N LEU A 112 -0.64 -9.76 -1.31
CA LEU A 112 0.37 -10.83 -1.41
C LEU A 112 1.81 -10.29 -1.40
N SER A 113 2.04 -9.12 -2.03
CA SER A 113 3.35 -8.46 -2.04
C SER A 113 3.78 -7.99 -0.65
N ASN A 114 2.82 -7.58 0.19
CA ASN A 114 3.09 -7.12 1.55
C ASN A 114 1.92 -7.45 2.48
N LYS A 115 2.00 -8.65 3.06
CA LYS A 115 0.96 -9.20 3.95
C LYS A 115 0.80 -8.38 5.23
N LEU A 116 1.81 -7.60 5.63
CA LEU A 116 1.75 -6.76 6.83
C LEU A 116 0.64 -5.72 6.75
N ILE A 117 0.20 -5.33 5.54
CA ILE A 117 -0.93 -4.41 5.34
C ILE A 117 -2.16 -4.88 6.13
N LEU A 118 -2.44 -6.18 6.16
CA LEU A 118 -3.59 -6.73 6.86
C LEU A 118 -3.51 -6.59 8.39
N PHE A 119 -2.29 -6.47 8.93
CA PHE A 119 -2.02 -6.35 10.37
C PHE A 119 -1.80 -4.91 10.83
N ARG A 120 -1.73 -3.94 9.89
CA ARG A 120 -1.69 -2.52 10.23
C ARG A 120 -3.09 -2.00 10.51
N SER A 121 -3.17 -1.09 11.48
CA SER A 121 -4.40 -0.36 11.78
C SER A 121 -4.83 0.49 10.58
N LEU A 122 -6.10 0.36 10.19
CA LEU A 122 -6.67 1.18 9.12
C LEU A 122 -6.67 2.66 9.53
N GLU A 123 -7.20 2.97 10.72
CA GLU A 123 -7.42 4.34 11.19
C GLU A 123 -6.12 5.04 11.62
N THR A 124 -5.19 4.31 12.25
CA THR A 124 -4.01 4.94 12.87
C THR A 124 -2.72 4.75 12.07
N ALA A 125 -2.72 3.91 11.04
CA ALA A 125 -1.54 3.70 10.19
C ALA A 125 -1.82 3.94 8.70
N ILE A 126 -2.82 3.27 8.10
CA ILE A 126 -3.03 3.31 6.65
C ILE A 126 -3.63 4.65 6.21
N LYS A 127 -4.81 5.04 6.72
CA LYS A 127 -5.47 6.31 6.38
C LYS A 127 -4.57 7.54 6.58
N PRO A 128 -3.80 7.65 7.69
CA PRO A 128 -2.90 8.77 7.89
C PRO A 128 -1.80 8.90 6.83
N VAL A 129 -1.37 7.81 6.18
CA VAL A 129 -0.43 7.91 5.05
C VAL A 129 -1.09 8.56 3.84
N PHE A 130 -2.34 8.18 3.53
CA PHE A 130 -3.12 8.81 2.47
C PHE A 130 -3.33 10.30 2.73
N GLU A 131 -3.74 10.66 3.94
CA GLU A 131 -3.96 12.05 4.35
C GLU A 131 -2.68 12.88 4.29
N PHE A 132 -1.54 12.29 4.65
CA PHE A 132 -0.26 12.99 4.63
C PHE A 132 0.27 13.25 3.21
N LEU A 133 0.04 12.31 2.28
CA LEU A 133 0.57 12.40 0.91
C LEU A 133 -0.40 13.04 -0.08
N SER A 134 -1.70 13.15 0.24
CA SER A 134 -2.69 13.77 -0.66
C SER A 134 -2.41 15.23 -1.07
N PRO A 135 -1.72 16.08 -0.27
CA PRO A 135 -1.32 17.39 -0.75
C PRO A 135 -0.20 17.34 -1.80
N LEU A 136 0.61 16.27 -1.78
CA LEU A 136 1.77 16.09 -2.65
C LEU A 136 1.43 15.33 -3.94
N LEU A 137 0.50 14.37 -3.87
CA LEU A 137 0.20 13.42 -4.94
C LEU A 137 -1.25 13.50 -5.40
N THR A 138 -1.48 13.32 -6.69
CA THR A 138 -2.82 12.96 -7.20
C THR A 138 -3.18 11.53 -6.79
N ASP A 139 -4.46 11.17 -6.90
CA ASP A 139 -4.90 9.80 -6.61
C ASP A 139 -4.21 8.77 -7.53
N GLU A 140 -3.96 9.12 -8.80
CA GLU A 140 -3.24 8.29 -9.75
C GLU A 140 -1.77 8.10 -9.33
N GLU A 141 -1.08 9.17 -8.94
CA GLU A 141 0.29 9.13 -8.47
C GLU A 141 0.42 8.32 -7.17
N MET A 142 -0.53 8.48 -6.24
CA MET A 142 -0.61 7.68 -5.02
C MET A 142 -0.72 6.19 -5.34
N MET A 143 -1.63 5.80 -6.25
CA MET A 143 -1.80 4.41 -6.64
C MET A 143 -0.57 3.86 -7.33
N ALA A 144 0.06 4.65 -8.21
CA ALA A 144 1.29 4.27 -8.87
C ALA A 144 2.44 4.08 -7.85
N ALA A 145 2.55 4.95 -6.84
CA ALA A 145 3.52 4.84 -5.76
C ALA A 145 3.31 3.57 -4.92
N ILE A 146 2.07 3.27 -4.53
CA ILE A 146 1.72 2.07 -3.75
C ILE A 146 2.05 0.79 -4.54
N LYS A 147 1.76 0.77 -5.86
CA LYS A 147 2.12 -0.35 -6.73
C LYS A 147 3.63 -0.54 -6.82
N ARG A 148 4.42 0.55 -6.88
CA ARG A 148 5.89 0.49 -6.86
C ARG A 148 6.45 0.06 -5.52
N SER A 149 5.80 0.43 -4.41
CA SER A 149 6.21 0.05 -3.07
C SER A 149 5.05 -0.01 -2.10
N SER A 150 4.57 -1.24 -1.86
CA SER A 150 3.55 -1.54 -0.87
C SER A 150 3.97 -1.20 0.57
N TRP A 151 5.27 -0.96 0.80
CA TRP A 151 5.82 -0.51 2.08
C TRP A 151 5.30 0.86 2.51
N LEU A 152 4.81 1.69 1.58
CA LEU A 152 4.13 2.95 1.90
C LEU A 152 2.97 2.73 2.89
N LEU A 153 2.26 1.62 2.78
CA LEU A 153 1.09 1.32 3.62
C LEU A 153 1.45 0.69 4.97
N THR A 154 2.73 0.36 5.19
CA THR A 154 3.20 -0.31 6.41
C THR A 154 4.27 0.48 7.16
N VAL A 155 4.79 1.55 6.56
CA VAL A 155 5.80 2.42 7.17
C VAL A 155 5.27 3.11 8.43
N ASN A 156 6.18 3.43 9.35
CA ASN A 156 5.89 4.38 10.41
C ASN A 156 5.86 5.80 9.82
N ARG A 157 4.66 6.34 9.59
CA ARG A 157 4.48 7.70 9.06
C ARG A 157 5.22 8.75 9.88
N LYS A 158 5.05 8.74 11.21
CA LYS A 158 5.60 9.77 12.11
C LYS A 158 7.10 9.62 12.34
N GLY A 159 7.62 8.40 12.31
CA GLY A 159 9.03 8.11 12.60
C GLY A 159 9.94 8.02 11.36
N VAL A 160 9.37 7.93 10.16
CA VAL A 160 10.14 7.76 8.92
C VAL A 160 9.65 8.70 7.83
N LEU A 161 8.42 8.50 7.33
CA LEU A 161 7.95 9.19 6.14
C LEU A 161 7.92 10.72 6.33
N GLN A 162 7.31 11.19 7.41
CA GLN A 162 7.17 12.61 7.68
C GLN A 162 8.53 13.29 7.95
N PRO A 163 9.39 12.80 8.86
CA PRO A 163 10.72 13.38 9.08
C PRO A 163 11.56 13.47 7.79
N ASN A 164 11.44 12.48 6.91
CA ASN A 164 12.17 12.45 5.65
C ASN A 164 11.64 13.49 4.65
N VAL A 165 10.32 13.70 4.58
CA VAL A 165 9.75 14.77 3.77
C VAL A 165 10.10 16.14 4.34
N ASP A 166 9.99 16.30 5.67
CA ASP A 166 10.31 17.54 6.36
C ASP A 166 11.79 17.93 6.17
N LEU A 167 12.71 16.95 6.20
CA LEU A 167 14.13 17.14 5.89
C LEU A 167 14.36 17.66 4.47
N LEU A 168 13.73 17.04 3.45
CA LEU A 168 13.88 17.51 2.07
C LEU A 168 13.36 18.94 1.91
N ILE A 169 12.29 19.30 2.61
CA ILE A 169 11.77 20.67 2.63
C ILE A 169 12.78 21.62 3.28
N SER A 170 13.38 21.24 4.41
CA SER A 170 14.37 22.10 5.10
C SER A 170 15.66 22.29 4.29
N GLU A 171 16.04 21.29 3.50
CA GLU A 171 17.17 21.37 2.54
C GLU A 171 16.81 22.16 1.26
N GLY A 172 15.61 22.73 1.18
CA GLY A 172 15.20 23.58 0.06
C GLY A 172 14.78 22.82 -1.20
N VAL A 173 14.52 21.51 -1.11
CA VAL A 173 14.03 20.73 -2.25
C VAL A 173 12.61 21.18 -2.61
N PRO A 174 12.35 21.57 -3.88
CA PRO A 174 11.01 21.98 -4.31
C PRO A 174 9.96 20.87 -4.13
N LEU A 175 8.74 21.26 -3.73
CA LEU A 175 7.65 20.31 -3.46
C LEU A 175 7.29 19.43 -4.67
N ASP A 176 7.40 19.95 -5.89
CA ASP A 176 7.15 19.16 -7.11
C ASP A 176 8.20 18.06 -7.30
N ARG A 177 9.46 18.32 -6.91
CA ARG A 177 10.52 17.30 -6.91
C ARG A 177 10.32 16.26 -5.82
N ILE A 178 9.88 16.67 -4.63
CA ILE A 178 9.52 15.74 -3.56
C ILE A 178 8.35 14.86 -4.00
N SER A 179 7.30 15.46 -4.58
CA SER A 179 6.15 14.75 -5.13
C SER A 179 6.58 13.69 -6.16
N LYS A 180 7.38 14.07 -7.16
CA LYS A 180 7.95 13.15 -8.16
C LYS A 180 8.78 12.04 -7.51
N LEU A 181 9.59 12.35 -6.50
CA LEU A 181 10.38 11.36 -5.76
C LEU A 181 9.48 10.33 -5.07
N VAL A 182 8.43 10.76 -4.36
CA VAL A 182 7.49 9.86 -3.70
C VAL A 182 6.72 9.02 -4.71
N ALA A 183 6.27 9.62 -5.83
CA ALA A 183 5.50 8.93 -6.86
C ALA A 183 6.33 7.87 -7.61
N LEU A 184 7.55 8.21 -8.01
CA LEU A 184 8.38 7.40 -8.90
C LEU A 184 9.34 6.47 -8.14
N GLN A 185 9.83 6.90 -6.97
CA GLN A 185 10.83 6.18 -6.18
C GLN A 185 10.51 6.16 -4.68
N PRO A 186 9.33 5.65 -4.28
CA PRO A 186 8.88 5.69 -2.89
C PRO A 186 9.85 5.02 -1.91
N ARG A 187 10.69 4.07 -2.32
CA ARG A 187 11.67 3.45 -1.42
C ARG A 187 12.73 4.41 -0.89
N VAL A 188 13.00 5.52 -1.57
CA VAL A 188 13.97 6.53 -1.13
C VAL A 188 13.45 7.24 0.12
N ILE A 189 12.21 7.75 0.07
CA ILE A 189 11.60 8.45 1.21
C ILE A 189 11.28 7.53 2.40
N LEU A 190 11.31 6.21 2.17
CA LEU A 190 11.04 5.19 3.20
C LEU A 190 12.31 4.67 3.90
N GLN A 191 13.50 5.16 3.54
CA GLN A 191 14.72 4.84 4.29
C GLN A 191 14.62 5.36 5.73
N SER A 192 15.25 4.67 6.68
CA SER A 192 15.33 5.19 8.06
C SER A 192 15.89 6.61 8.07
N HIS A 193 15.36 7.49 8.90
CA HIS A 193 15.77 8.90 8.93
C HIS A 193 17.30 9.08 9.03
N LYS A 194 17.96 8.28 9.88
CA LYS A 194 19.44 8.23 10.01
C LYS A 194 20.19 8.03 8.69
N ARG A 195 19.58 7.40 7.68
CA ARG A 195 20.20 7.15 6.37
C ARG A 195 19.96 8.29 5.38
N MET A 196 19.03 9.20 5.67
CA MET A 196 18.76 10.37 4.84
C MET A 196 19.36 11.66 5.42
N SER A 197 19.52 11.73 6.75
CA SER A 197 20.20 12.80 7.49
C SER A 197 21.71 12.70 7.43
#